data_AF-A0A3C1HGI8-F1
#
_entry.id   AF-A0A3C1HGI8-F1
#
_cell.length_a   1.000
_cell.length_b   1.000
_cell.length_c   1.000
_cell.angle_alpha   90.00
_cell.angle_beta   90.00
_cell.angle_gamma   90.00
#
_symmetry.space_group_name_H-M   'P 1'
#
loop_
_entity.id
_entity.type
_entity.pdbx_description
1 polymer ?
#
loop_
_entity_poly.entity_id
_entity_poly.type
_entity_poly.pdbx_seq_one_letter_code
_entity_poly.pdbx_strand_id
1 'polypeptide(L)' 'PAEPATFPKLVLQGIYYRPAKPSAVINAKTVYVGDKVAQAKVLAIDRREVTVQWGTEVRVLAFE' A
#
# COMPACT_ATOMS: atom_id res chain seq x y z
N PRO A 1 -13.56 -23.85 -8.80
CA PRO A 1 -13.89 -22.82 -7.78
C PRO A 1 -12.72 -21.85 -7.63
N ALA A 2 -12.86 -20.61 -8.12
CA ALA A 2 -11.90 -19.57 -7.80
C ALA A 2 -12.14 -19.17 -6.35
N GLU A 3 -11.20 -19.49 -5.46
CA GLU A 3 -11.20 -18.95 -4.10
C GLU A 3 -11.38 -17.43 -4.19
N PRO A 4 -12.25 -16.80 -3.37
CA PRO A 4 -12.39 -15.35 -3.41
C PRO A 4 -11.03 -14.78 -3.09
N ALA A 5 -10.37 -14.28 -4.13
CA ALA A 5 -9.03 -13.77 -4.03
C ALA A 5 -9.12 -12.58 -3.06
N THR A 6 -8.73 -12.85 -1.82
CA THR A 6 -8.90 -11.92 -0.72
C THR A 6 -7.76 -10.94 -0.84
N PHE A 7 -8.05 -9.66 -0.64
CA PHE A 7 -7.05 -8.62 -0.70
C PHE A 7 -5.84 -9.01 0.16
N PRO A 8 -4.61 -8.92 -0.37
CA PRO A 8 -3.41 -9.36 0.34
C PRO A 8 -3.33 -8.68 1.70
N LYS A 9 -2.89 -9.42 2.72
CA LYS A 9 -2.74 -8.87 4.07
C LYS A 9 -1.63 -7.83 4.08
N LEU A 10 -1.98 -6.57 3.83
CA LEU A 10 -1.06 -5.44 3.82
C LEU A 10 -1.11 -4.75 5.18
N VAL A 11 0.01 -4.77 5.88
CA VAL A 11 0.15 -4.08 7.17
C VAL A 11 1.03 -2.86 6.95
N LEU A 12 0.47 -1.67 7.17
CA LEU A 12 1.21 -0.43 7.18
C LEU A 12 2.00 -0.34 8.49
N GLN A 13 3.32 -0.39 8.39
CA GLN A 13 4.22 -0.34 9.55
C GLN A 13 4.80 1.06 9.75
N GLY A 14 4.86 1.86 8.70
CA GLY A 14 5.40 3.21 8.78
C GLY A 14 5.14 4.02 7.52
N ILE A 15 5.14 5.34 7.66
CA ILE A 15 5.07 6.29 6.56
C ILE A 15 6.24 7.26 6.71
N TYR A 16 7.05 7.36 5.67
CA TYR A 16 8.10 8.35 5.52
C TYR A 16 7.67 9.36 4.47
N TYR A 17 6.86 10.33 4.89
CA TYR A 17 6.37 11.36 3.99
C TYR A 17 7.45 12.41 3.74
N ARG A 18 7.93 12.49 2.49
CA ARG A 18 8.76 13.59 2.00
C ARG A 18 8.06 14.22 0.80
N PRO A 19 7.91 15.56 0.74
CA PRO A 19 7.17 16.22 -0.34
C PRO A 19 7.71 15.92 -1.74
N ALA A 20 9.02 15.68 -1.88
CA ALA A 20 9.62 15.29 -3.16
C ALA A 20 9.48 13.80 -3.49
N LYS A 21 9.48 12.92 -2.47
CA LYS A 21 9.48 11.46 -2.61
C LYS A 21 8.84 10.79 -1.39
N PRO A 22 7.51 10.69 -1.32
CA PRO A 22 6.85 10.01 -0.22
C PRO A 22 7.12 8.51 -0.31
N SER A 23 7.34 7.88 0.84
CA SER A 23 7.68 6.46 0.98
C SER A 23 6.88 5.85 2.11
N ALA A 24 6.54 4.57 2.03
CA ALA A 24 5.84 3.85 3.09
C ALA A 24 6.49 2.48 3.32
N VAL A 25 6.32 1.93 4.51
CA VAL A 25 6.75 0.58 4.85
C VAL A 25 5.52 -0.30 5.00
N ILE A 26 5.36 -1.23 4.07
CA ILE A 26 4.26 -2.19 4.04
C ILE A 26 4.87 -3.59 4.06
N ASN A 27 4.46 -4.45 5.00
CA ASN A 27 5.03 -5.79 5.17
C ASN A 27 6.57 -5.80 5.20
N ALA A 28 7.17 -4.91 6.01
CA ALA A 28 8.63 -4.73 6.15
C ALA A 28 9.35 -4.33 4.85
N LYS A 29 8.61 -3.98 3.78
CA LYS A 29 9.17 -3.50 2.52
C LYS A 29 8.91 -2.01 2.37
N THR A 30 9.96 -1.27 2.06
CA THR A 30 9.84 0.15 1.69
C THR A 30 9.33 0.25 0.26
N VAL A 31 8.22 0.96 0.07
CA VAL A 31 7.54 1.17 -1.20
C VAL A 31 7.35 2.65 -1.48
N TYR A 32 7.21 2.98 -2.76
CA TYR A 32 7.00 4.34 -3.25
C TYR A 32 5.74 4.38 -4.11
N VAL A 33 5.24 5.59 -4.38
CA VAL A 33 4.12 5.77 -5.31
C VAL A 33 4.48 5.16 -6.68
N GLY A 34 3.62 4.28 -7.18
CA GLY A 34 3.82 3.53 -8.42
C GLY A 34 4.42 2.13 -8.24
N ASP A 35 5.02 1.83 -7.08
CA ASP A 35 5.64 0.54 -6.78
C ASP A 35 4.59 -0.56 -6.49
N LYS A 36 4.99 -1.83 -6.53
CA LYS A 36 4.11 -2.98 -6.26
C LYS A 36 4.58 -3.78 -5.04
N VAL A 37 3.66 -4.06 -4.13
CA VAL A 37 3.86 -4.84 -2.90
C VAL A 37 2.81 -5.93 -2.78
N ALA A 38 3.25 -7.19 -2.65
CA ALA A 38 2.38 -8.35 -2.46
C ALA A 38 1.15 -8.37 -3.40
N GLN A 39 1.35 -8.02 -4.67
CA GLN A 39 0.34 -7.88 -5.75
C GLN A 39 -0.47 -6.56 -5.78
N ALA A 40 -0.42 -5.71 -4.76
CA ALA A 40 -1.04 -4.40 -4.78
C ALA A 40 -0.06 -3.32 -5.29
N LYS A 41 -0.55 -2.40 -6.13
CA LYS A 41 0.18 -1.23 -6.61
C LYS A 41 -0.10 -0.03 -5.72
N VAL A 42 0.94 0.67 -5.29
CA VAL A 42 0.79 1.91 -4.53
C VAL A 42 0.36 3.02 -5.48
N LEU A 43 -0.80 3.61 -5.21
CA LEU A 43 -1.35 4.72 -6.00
C LEU A 43 -0.97 6.07 -5.41
N ALA A 44 -1.02 6.18 -4.08
CA ALA A 44 -0.71 7.41 -3.36
C ALA A 44 -0.16 7.08 -1.97
N ILE A 45 0.73 7.93 -1.47
CA ILE A 45 1.27 7.85 -0.11
C ILE A 45 1.07 9.23 0.52
N ASP A 46 0.18 9.28 1.49
CA ASP A 46 -0.13 10.46 2.28
C ASP A 46 0.57 10.40 3.63
N ARG A 47 0.45 11.46 4.44
CA ARG A 47 1.13 11.55 5.75
C ARG A 47 0.66 10.52 6.77
N ARG A 48 -0.57 10.01 6.62
CA ARG A 48 -1.23 9.13 7.60
C ARG A 48 -1.82 7.87 6.98
N GLU A 49 -1.85 7.81 5.66
CA GLU A 49 -2.51 6.74 4.93
C GLU A 49 -1.78 6.44 3.61
N VAL A 50 -1.98 5.25 3.09
CA VAL A 50 -1.40 4.78 1.83
C VAL A 50 -2.50 4.15 0.99
N THR A 51 -2.72 4.70 -0.19
CA THR A 51 -3.69 4.15 -1.14
C THR A 51 -3.02 3.12 -2.02
N VAL A 52 -3.59 1.92 -2.05
CA VAL A 52 -3.11 0.78 -2.82
C VAL A 52 -4.23 0.19 -3.65
N GLN A 53 -3.89 -0.31 -4.84
CA GLN A 53 -4.81 -0.97 -5.75
C GLN A 53 -4.36 -2.40 -6.00
N TRP A 54 -5.26 -3.36 -5.81
CA TRP A 54 -5.04 -4.75 -6.12
C TRP A 54 -6.08 -5.22 -7.15
N GLY A 55 -5.63 -5.50 -8.37
CA GLY A 55 -6.53 -5.76 -9.49
C GLY A 55 -7.46 -4.56 -9.74
N THR A 56 -8.75 -4.75 -9.54
CA THR A 56 -9.81 -3.74 -9.67
C THR A 56 -10.20 -3.11 -8.32
N GLU A 57 -9.71 -3.65 -7.20
CA GLU A 57 -10.05 -3.16 -5.86
C GLU A 57 -9.04 -2.11 -5.39
N VAL A 58 -9.54 -1.01 -4.82
CA VAL A 58 -8.72 0.04 -4.20
C VAL A 58 -8.96 0.02 -2.70
N ARG A 59 -7.88 0.06 -1.92
CA ARG A 59 -7.91 0.10 -0.46
C ARG A 59 -6.99 1.19 0.07
N VAL A 60 -7.42 1.79 1.16
CA VAL A 60 -6.65 2.74 1.94
C VAL A 60 -6.11 1.99 3.16
N LEU A 61 -4.79 2.03 3.34
CA LEU A 61 -4.11 1.51 4.51
C LEU A 61 -3.78 2.69 5.42
N ALA A 62 -4.36 2.71 6.61
CA ALA A 62 -4.00 3.66 7.66
C ALA A 62 -3.35 2.90 8.83
N PHE A 63 -2.75 3.63 9.76
CA PHE A 63 -2.42 3.06 11.06
C PHE A 63 -3.74 2.72 11.77
N GLU A 64 -3.85 1.49 12.27
CA GLU A 64 -4.98 1.05 13.09
C GLU A 64 -5.01 1.79 14.43
#